data_AF-A0A7D5ZAY6-F1
#
_entry.id   AF-A0A7D5ZAY6-F1
#
_cell.length_a   1.000
_cell.length_b   1.000
_cell.length_c   1.000
_cell.angle_alpha   90.00
_cell.angle_beta   90.00
_cell.angle_gamma   90.00
#
_symmetry.space_group_name_H-M   'P 1'
#
loop_
_entity.id
_entity.type
_entity.pdbx_description
1 polymer ?
#
loop_
_entity_poly.entity_id
_entity_poly.type
_entity_poly.pdbx_seq_one_letter_code
_entity_poly.pdbx_strand_id
1 'polypeptide(L)'
;MMRSMLTDQAAADHVRAALGRQIDSVGAALPAAEDSELRAALVVTALLGVTIGHQLLGLAALREAPADHIAALLRPAVKALAGPAG
;
A
#
# COMPACT_ATOMS: atom_id res chain seq x y z
N MET A 1 17.10 -3.97 -4.83
CA MET A 1 16.58 -2.60 -4.77
C MET A 1 16.54 -2.00 -3.37
N MET A 2 15.97 -2.66 -2.34
CA MET A 2 15.89 -2.09 -0.98
C MET A 2 17.21 -1.57 -0.40
N ARG A 3 18.30 -2.35 -0.50
CA ARG A 3 19.61 -1.90 -0.03
C ARG A 3 20.07 -0.63 -0.73
N SER A 4 19.78 -0.49 -2.03
CA SER A 4 20.09 0.72 -2.80
C SER A 4 19.20 1.89 -2.37
N MET A 5 17.88 1.72 -2.21
CA MET A 5 17.03 2.80 -1.66
C MET A 5 17.47 3.29 -0.28
N LEU A 6 18.04 2.42 0.55
CA LEU A 6 18.49 2.76 1.90
C LEU A 6 19.85 3.48 1.91
N THR A 7 20.62 3.40 0.83
CA THR A 7 21.98 3.96 0.74
C THR A 7 22.19 4.94 -0.43
N ASP A 8 21.21 5.06 -1.33
CA ASP A 8 21.22 5.88 -2.53
C ASP A 8 19.97 6.77 -2.52
N GLN A 9 20.21 8.07 -2.39
CA GLN A 9 19.16 9.07 -2.28
C GLN A 9 18.35 9.22 -3.57
N ALA A 10 18.97 9.04 -4.74
CA ALA A 10 18.25 9.09 -6.02
C ALA A 10 17.28 7.90 -6.15
N ALA A 11 17.68 6.72 -5.67
CA ALA A 11 16.80 5.56 -5.60
C ALA A 11 15.64 5.77 -4.62
N ALA A 12 15.89 6.40 -3.47
CA ALA A 12 14.85 6.74 -2.49
C ALA A 12 13.82 7.73 -3.08
N ASP A 13 14.30 8.78 -3.76
CA ASP A 13 13.45 9.81 -4.37
C ASP A 13 12.60 9.22 -5.50
N HIS A 14 13.18 8.33 -6.32
CA HIS A 14 12.43 7.64 -7.36
C HIS A 14 11.26 6.83 -6.79
N VAL A 15 11.48 6.09 -5.71
CA VAL A 15 10.41 5.30 -5.08
C VAL A 15 9.39 6.20 -4.40
N ARG A 16 9.80 7.29 -3.73
CA ARG A 16 8.87 8.26 -3.16
C ARG A 16 7.96 8.86 -4.23
N ALA A 17 8.52 9.22 -5.40
CA ALA A 17 7.74 9.74 -6.52
C ALA A 17 6.78 8.70 -7.11
N ALA A 18 7.20 7.43 -7.21
CA ALA A 18 6.35 6.35 -7.71
C ALA A 18 5.18 6.06 -6.77
N LEU A 19 5.43 6.00 -5.46
CA LEU A 19 4.39 5.82 -4.45
C LEU A 19 3.46 7.03 -4.39
N GLY A 20 3.99 8.25 -4.47
CA GLY A 20 3.19 9.48 -4.54
C GLY A 20 2.16 9.43 -5.67
N ARG A 21 2.57 9.05 -6.88
CA ARG A 21 1.64 8.89 -8.02
C ARG A 21 0.55 7.83 -7.79
N GLN A 22 0.88 6.74 -7.08
CA GLN A 22 -0.13 5.73 -6.72
C GLN A 22 -1.12 6.29 -5.70
N ILE A 23 -0.64 7.04 -4.71
CA ILE A 23 -1.47 7.70 -3.71
C ILE A 23 -2.41 8.70 -4.39
N ASP A 24 -1.89 9.54 -5.29
CA ASP A 24 -2.69 10.50 -6.06
C ASP A 24 -3.78 9.79 -6.86
N SER A 25 -3.43 8.70 -7.55
CA SER A 25 -4.37 7.91 -8.34
C SER A 25 -5.46 7.25 -7.49
N VAL A 26 -5.11 6.73 -6.31
CA VAL A 26 -6.09 6.13 -5.40
C VAL A 26 -6.97 7.20 -4.80
N GLY A 27 -6.39 8.31 -4.33
CA GLY A 27 -7.12 9.45 -3.74
C GLY A 27 -8.12 10.06 -4.71
N ALA A 28 -7.76 10.19 -5.99
CA ALA A 28 -8.67 10.65 -7.04
C ALA A 28 -9.86 9.71 -7.30
N ALA A 29 -9.72 8.41 -6.97
CA ALA A 29 -10.79 7.42 -7.10
C ALA A 29 -11.65 7.29 -5.84
N LEU A 30 -11.22 7.87 -4.71
CA LEU A 30 -12.01 7.87 -3.48
C LEU A 30 -13.17 8.87 -3.60
N PRO A 31 -14.33 8.58 -2.99
CA PRO A 31 -15.36 9.59 -2.78
C PRO A 31 -14.78 10.82 -2.07
N ALA A 32 -15.33 12.01 -2.36
CA ALA A 32 -14.97 13.21 -1.62
C ALA A 32 -15.28 12.99 -0.13
N ALA A 33 -14.23 12.76 0.64
CA ALA A 33 -14.25 12.43 2.05
C ALA A 33 -13.09 13.15 2.73
N GLU A 34 -13.22 13.35 4.04
CA GLU A 34 -12.12 13.86 4.87
C GLU A 34 -10.90 12.96 4.73
N ASP A 35 -9.73 13.59 4.67
CA ASP A 35 -8.43 12.92 4.63
C ASP A 35 -8.24 11.94 3.46
N SER A 36 -8.84 12.20 2.30
CA SER A 36 -8.75 11.32 1.11
C SER A 36 -7.31 10.96 0.72
N GLU A 37 -6.38 11.93 0.81
CA GLU A 37 -4.96 11.69 0.55
C GLU A 37 -4.33 10.74 1.59
N LEU A 38 -4.60 10.95 2.88
CA LEU A 38 -4.09 10.09 3.95
C LEU A 38 -4.69 8.68 3.87
N ARG A 39 -5.99 8.57 3.58
CA ARG A 39 -6.67 7.29 3.35
C ARG A 39 -6.05 6.54 2.16
N ALA A 40 -5.79 7.24 1.06
CA ALA A 40 -5.09 6.67 -0.09
C ALA A 40 -3.66 6.21 0.28
N ALA A 41 -2.92 7.02 1.05
CA ALA A 41 -1.60 6.67 1.56
C ALA A 41 -1.63 5.41 2.43
N LEU A 42 -2.61 5.27 3.32
CA LEU A 42 -2.79 4.08 4.16
C LEU A 42 -3.10 2.82 3.32
N VAL A 43 -3.96 2.93 2.29
CA VAL A 43 -4.23 1.82 1.37
C VAL A 43 -2.96 1.38 0.64
N VAL A 44 -2.25 2.32 0.02
CA VAL A 44 -1.02 2.02 -0.76
C VAL A 44 0.06 1.42 0.13
N THR A 45 0.27 1.99 1.31
CA THR A 45 1.31 1.51 2.25
C THR A 45 0.98 0.14 2.86
N ALA A 46 -0.28 -0.16 3.15
CA ALA A 46 -0.70 -1.50 3.58
C ALA A 46 -0.40 -2.56 2.51
N LEU A 47 -0.73 -2.28 1.24
CA LEU A 47 -0.44 -3.18 0.13
C LEU A 47 1.07 -3.35 -0.11
N LEU A 48 1.84 -2.26 0.03
CA LEU A 48 3.29 -2.31 -0.04
C LEU A 48 3.87 -3.20 1.08
N GLY A 49 3.39 -3.05 2.32
CA GLY A 49 3.81 -3.88 3.45
C GLY A 49 3.53 -5.37 3.23
N VAL A 50 2.35 -5.71 2.72
CA VAL A 50 1.98 -7.09 2.35
C VAL A 50 2.93 -7.63 1.27
N THR A 51 3.20 -6.82 0.24
CA THR A 51 4.10 -7.20 -0.85
C THR A 51 5.53 -7.44 -0.35
N ILE A 52 6.04 -6.57 0.52
CA ILE A 52 7.36 -6.71 1.14
C ILE A 52 7.41 -7.98 1.99
N GLY A 53 6.42 -8.18 2.87
CA GLY A 53 6.34 -9.35 3.74
C GLY A 53 6.27 -10.66 2.95
N HIS A 54 5.49 -10.67 1.87
CA HIS A 54 5.31 -11.84 1.02
C HIS A 54 6.53 -12.13 0.12
N GLN A 55 7.00 -11.13 -0.64
CA GLN A 55 7.96 -11.33 -1.72
C GLN A 55 9.41 -11.16 -1.30
N LEU A 56 9.70 -10.24 -0.36
CA LEU A 56 11.07 -9.88 -0.01
C LEU A 56 11.53 -10.52 1.30
N LEU A 57 10.64 -10.58 2.29
CA LEU A 57 10.95 -11.16 3.59
C LEU A 57 10.56 -12.64 3.69
N GLY A 58 9.64 -13.10 2.84
CA GLY A 58 9.19 -14.49 2.83
C GLY A 58 8.54 -14.91 4.15
N LEU A 59 7.76 -14.02 4.78
CA LEU A 59 7.08 -14.33 6.04
C LEU A 59 6.15 -15.53 5.84
N ALA A 60 6.40 -16.63 6.55
CA ALA A 60 5.72 -17.92 6.32
C ALA A 60 4.19 -17.78 6.26
N ALA A 61 3.60 -17.07 7.23
CA ALA A 61 2.15 -16.82 7.28
C ALA A 61 1.58 -16.08 6.05
N LEU A 62 2.37 -15.21 5.41
CA LEU A 62 1.96 -14.53 4.17
C LEU A 62 2.27 -15.36 2.92
N ARG A 63 3.39 -16.08 2.91
CA ARG A 63 3.87 -16.83 1.75
C ARG A 63 3.11 -18.13 1.53
N GLU A 64 2.62 -18.75 2.60
CA GLU A 64 1.84 -20.00 2.54
C GLU A 64 0.35 -19.74 2.30
N ALA A 65 -0.12 -18.53 2.56
CA ALA A 65 -1.51 -18.15 2.34
C ALA A 65 -1.79 -17.87 0.85
N PRO A 66 -2.91 -18.37 0.28
CA PRO A 66 -3.35 -17.98 -1.05
C PRO A 66 -3.61 -16.47 -1.15
N ALA A 67 -3.28 -15.86 -2.29
CA ALA A 67 -3.48 -14.43 -2.53
C ALA A 67 -4.94 -13.99 -2.32
N ASP A 68 -5.91 -14.80 -2.76
CA ASP A 68 -7.34 -14.53 -2.58
C ASP A 68 -7.74 -14.52 -1.10
N HIS A 69 -7.10 -15.33 -0.27
CA HIS A 69 -7.35 -15.36 1.17
C HIS A 69 -6.83 -14.08 1.84
N ILE A 70 -5.61 -13.65 1.49
CA ILE A 70 -5.05 -12.37 1.96
C ILE A 70 -5.94 -11.21 1.51
N ALA A 71 -6.39 -11.21 0.25
CA ALA A 71 -7.30 -10.20 -0.27
C ALA A 71 -8.65 -10.18 0.45
N ALA A 72 -9.20 -11.34 0.80
CA ALA A 72 -10.43 -11.45 1.57
C ALA A 72 -10.28 -10.83 2.97
N LEU A 73 -9.14 -11.06 3.64
CA LEU A 73 -8.85 -10.50 4.96
C LEU A 73 -8.61 -8.99 4.93
N LEU A 74 -7.99 -8.46 3.87
CA LEU A 74 -7.75 -7.02 3.71
C LEU A 74 -8.99 -6.24 3.26
N ARG A 75 -9.95 -6.90 2.60
CA ARG A 75 -11.12 -6.26 2.00
C ARG A 75 -11.90 -5.35 2.97
N PRO A 76 -12.19 -5.73 4.24
CA PRO A 76 -12.90 -4.86 5.17
C PRO A 76 -12.10 -3.59 5.50
N ALA A 77 -10.78 -3.70 5.69
CA ALA A 77 -9.92 -2.55 5.98
C ALA A 77 -9.86 -1.58 4.80
N VAL A 78 -9.70 -2.10 3.58
CA VAL A 78 -9.73 -1.27 2.36
C VAL A 78 -11.08 -0.59 2.18
N LYS A 79 -12.19 -1.30 2.44
CA LYS A 79 -13.53 -0.71 2.39
C LYS A 79 -13.72 0.40 3.42
N ALA A 80 -13.17 0.25 4.64
CA ALA A 80 -13.25 1.28 5.66
C ALA A 80 -12.48 2.55 5.26
N LEU A 81 -11.31 2.38 4.62
CA LEU A 81 -10.51 3.51 4.12
C LEU A 81 -11.11 4.15 2.86
N ALA A 82 -11.74 3.37 1.99
CA ALA A 82 -12.30 3.84 0.72
C ALA A 82 -13.77 4.26 0.80
N GLY A 83 -14.44 3.97 1.91
CA GLY A 83 -15.84 4.34 2.15
C GLY A 83 -15.98 5.82 2.50
N PRO A 84 -17.21 6.36 2.39
CA PRO A 84 -17.49 7.72 2.85
C PRO A 84 -17.11 7.88 4.34
N ALA A 85 -16.70 9.09 4.73
CA ALA A 85 -16.61 9.42 6.16
C ALA A 85 -18.00 9.20 6.78
N GLY A 86 -18.05 8.41 7.85
CA GLY A 86 -19.29 8.07 8.56
C GLY A 86 -19.88 9.27 9.27
#